data_AF-H2YH23-F1
#
_entry.id   AF-H2YH23-F1
#
_cell.length_a   1.000
_cell.length_b   1.000
_cell.length_c   1.000
_cell.angle_alpha   90.00
_cell.angle_beta   90.00
_cell.angle_gamma   90.00
#
_symmetry.space_group_name_H-M   'P 1'
#
loop_
_entity.id
_entity.type
_entity.pdbx_description
1 polymer ?
#
loop_
_entity_poly.entity_id
_entity_poly.type
_entity_poly.pdbx_seq_one_letter_code
_entity_poly.pdbx_strand_id
1 'polypeptide(L)'
;MRITDKALAQPEAFANVQTIVLNKCSLSWEQVLTCTTMWPQVAELHLEANNLTHLSPPNGKLAHVRELYLSGNPFNSWQEVRHLAKLPKLSFLLLNECGLSDLSVEFGDFENLEKLYLARNAYASVNDVNPLNNLPKLHELIFRKNPAYNHDRYETVHDMIIAKIKRLKRLDRLEVGQQDRFTAEMDYLRNFGLEWRESGGHQDPQPK
;
A
#
# COMPACT_ATOMS: atom_id res chain seq x y z
N MET A 1 -15.28 -21.10 -11.54
CA MET A 1 -16.59 -20.65 -12.07
C MET A 1 -16.30 -19.73 -13.24
N ARG A 2 -16.61 -20.11 -14.49
CA ARG A 2 -16.46 -19.20 -15.64
C ARG A 2 -17.65 -18.25 -15.62
N ILE A 3 -17.44 -16.99 -15.23
CA ILE A 3 -18.45 -15.94 -15.37
C ILE A 3 -18.64 -15.72 -16.87
N THR A 4 -19.78 -16.11 -17.43
CA THR A 4 -20.11 -15.93 -18.84
C THR A 4 -20.63 -14.52 -19.09
N ASP A 5 -20.51 -14.02 -20.32
CA ASP A 5 -20.91 -12.66 -20.70
C ASP A 5 -22.39 -12.35 -20.41
N LYS A 6 -23.25 -13.38 -20.35
CA LYS A 6 -24.67 -13.24 -19.94
C LYS A 6 -24.87 -12.85 -18.48
N ALA A 7 -23.96 -13.22 -17.58
CA ALA A 7 -24.04 -12.83 -16.17
C ALA A 7 -23.65 -11.35 -15.96
N LEU A 8 -22.92 -10.75 -16.91
CA LEU A 8 -22.50 -9.34 -16.91
C LEU A 8 -23.65 -8.37 -17.29
N ALA A 9 -24.86 -8.89 -17.54
CA ALA A 9 -26.01 -8.15 -18.07
C ALA A 9 -27.07 -7.76 -17.02
N GLN A 10 -26.78 -7.83 -15.72
CA GLN A 10 -27.71 -7.42 -14.66
C GLN A 10 -27.16 -6.27 -13.80
N PRO A 11 -27.20 -5.03 -14.29
CA PRO A 11 -26.89 -3.86 -13.48
C PRO A 11 -27.70 -3.84 -12.20
N GLU A 12 -27.08 -3.47 -11.09
CA GLU A 12 -27.71 -3.27 -9.79
C GLU A 12 -28.40 -4.52 -9.18
N ALA A 13 -28.16 -5.72 -9.71
CA ALA A 13 -28.70 -6.97 -9.18
C ALA A 13 -28.46 -7.14 -7.67
N PHE A 14 -27.34 -6.60 -7.19
CA PHE A 14 -26.89 -6.63 -5.80
C PHE A 14 -26.63 -5.20 -5.28
N ALA A 15 -27.56 -4.27 -5.53
CA ALA A 15 -27.43 -2.85 -5.23
C ALA A 15 -26.98 -2.51 -3.79
N ASN A 16 -27.32 -3.34 -2.81
CA ASN A 16 -27.02 -3.10 -1.39
C ASN A 16 -25.81 -3.90 -0.87
N VAL A 17 -25.18 -4.73 -1.70
CA VAL A 17 -24.04 -5.52 -1.25
C VAL A 17 -22.83 -4.61 -1.04
N GLN A 18 -22.26 -4.70 0.17
CA GLN A 18 -21.11 -3.90 0.59
C GLN A 18 -19.80 -4.70 0.58
N THR A 19 -19.87 -6.02 0.70
CA THR A 19 -18.69 -6.89 0.73
C THR A 19 -18.78 -7.93 -0.37
N ILE A 20 -17.73 -8.02 -1.19
CA ILE A 20 -17.61 -8.98 -2.28
C ILE A 20 -16.32 -9.77 -2.09
N VAL A 21 -16.43 -11.10 -2.08
CA VAL A 21 -15.29 -12.01 -1.98
C VAL A 21 -15.16 -12.80 -3.27
N LEU A 22 -14.09 -12.55 -4.02
CA LEU A 22 -13.79 -13.16 -5.32
C LEU A 22 -12.37 -13.75 -5.34
N ASN A 23 -11.90 -14.23 -4.20
CA ASN A 23 -10.59 -14.87 -4.06
C ASN A 23 -10.51 -16.13 -4.92
N LYS A 24 -9.36 -16.37 -5.55
CA LYS A 24 -9.07 -17.60 -6.32
C LYS A 24 -10.13 -17.92 -7.38
N CYS A 25 -10.72 -16.90 -7.98
CA CYS A 25 -11.75 -17.05 -9.01
C CYS A 25 -11.18 -17.03 -10.44
N SER A 26 -9.87 -16.81 -10.58
CA SER A 26 -9.16 -16.67 -11.87
C SER A 26 -9.75 -15.54 -12.74
N LEU A 27 -10.15 -14.45 -12.09
CA LEU A 27 -10.69 -13.27 -12.76
C LEU A 27 -9.56 -12.36 -13.23
N SER A 28 -9.72 -11.80 -14.44
CA SER A 28 -8.93 -10.63 -14.85
C SER A 28 -9.48 -9.36 -14.20
N TRP A 29 -8.65 -8.33 -14.13
CA TRP A 29 -9.08 -7.02 -13.62
C TRP A 29 -10.24 -6.43 -14.42
N GLU A 30 -10.25 -6.59 -15.75
CA GLU A 30 -11.36 -6.13 -16.59
C GLU A 30 -12.67 -6.86 -16.32
N GLN A 31 -12.61 -8.16 -16.01
CA GLN A 31 -13.79 -8.92 -15.58
C GLN A 31 -14.30 -8.40 -14.24
N VAL A 32 -13.41 -8.12 -13.28
CA VAL A 32 -13.78 -7.48 -12.01
C VAL A 32 -14.47 -6.14 -12.26
N LEU A 33 -13.85 -5.26 -13.06
CA LEU A 33 -14.42 -3.97 -13.45
C LEU A 33 -15.76 -4.10 -14.19
N THR A 34 -15.97 -5.16 -14.95
CA THR A 34 -17.27 -5.38 -15.60
C THR A 34 -18.33 -5.81 -14.59
N CYS A 35 -17.96 -6.65 -13.63
CA CYS A 35 -18.85 -7.10 -12.58
C CYS A 35 -19.27 -5.99 -11.60
N THR A 36 -18.52 -4.88 -11.49
CA THR A 36 -18.83 -3.79 -10.54
C THR A 36 -20.22 -3.20 -10.74
N THR A 37 -20.79 -3.30 -11.95
CA THR A 37 -22.13 -2.82 -12.28
C THR A 37 -23.22 -3.55 -11.49
N MET A 38 -22.98 -4.79 -11.08
CA MET A 38 -23.92 -5.58 -10.29
C MET A 38 -23.95 -5.16 -8.82
N TRP A 39 -22.85 -4.60 -8.29
CA TRP A 39 -22.66 -4.25 -6.88
C TRP A 39 -22.14 -2.81 -6.72
N PRO A 40 -22.92 -1.80 -7.13
CA PRO A 40 -22.48 -0.40 -7.17
C PRO A 40 -22.05 0.18 -5.81
N GLN A 41 -22.52 -0.39 -4.69
CA GLN A 41 -22.25 0.09 -3.34
C GLN A 41 -21.16 -0.70 -2.60
N VAL A 42 -20.35 -1.51 -3.30
CA VAL A 42 -19.28 -2.26 -2.65
C VAL A 42 -18.32 -1.33 -1.92
N ALA A 43 -18.02 -1.65 -0.68
CA ALA A 43 -17.06 -0.96 0.18
C ALA A 43 -15.83 -1.85 0.46
N GLU A 44 -15.99 -3.16 0.42
CA GLU A 44 -14.95 -4.15 0.74
C GLU A 44 -14.86 -5.18 -0.38
N LEU A 45 -13.67 -5.30 -0.99
CA LEU A 45 -13.46 -6.14 -2.16
C LEU A 45 -12.24 -7.04 -1.97
N HIS A 46 -12.47 -8.36 -2.01
CA HIS A 46 -11.42 -9.36 -1.91
C HIS A 46 -11.14 -10.02 -3.25
N LEU A 47 -9.89 -9.92 -3.70
CA LEU A 47 -9.41 -10.37 -5.01
C LEU A 47 -8.11 -11.16 -4.89
N GLU A 48 -7.87 -11.79 -3.74
CA GLU A 48 -6.65 -12.51 -3.45
C GLU A 48 -6.46 -13.72 -4.38
N ALA A 49 -5.22 -13.95 -4.79
CA ALA A 49 -4.81 -15.10 -5.60
C ALA A 49 -5.64 -15.29 -6.89
N ASN A 50 -5.86 -14.21 -7.64
CA ASN A 50 -6.50 -14.23 -8.97
C ASN A 50 -5.51 -14.21 -10.13
N ASN A 51 -4.20 -14.21 -9.85
CA ASN A 51 -3.14 -14.06 -10.86
C ASN A 51 -3.23 -12.72 -11.62
N LEU A 52 -3.61 -11.65 -10.92
CA LEU A 52 -3.60 -10.29 -11.45
C LEU A 52 -2.17 -9.79 -11.56
N THR A 53 -1.80 -9.27 -12.73
CA THR A 53 -0.45 -8.73 -12.99
C THR A 53 -0.46 -7.22 -13.19
N HIS A 54 -1.58 -6.64 -13.65
CA HIS A 54 -1.76 -5.21 -13.91
C HIS A 54 -3.18 -4.78 -13.55
N LEU A 55 -3.34 -3.60 -12.94
CA LEU A 55 -4.63 -2.98 -12.65
C LEU A 55 -4.80 -1.72 -13.49
N SER A 56 -5.57 -1.80 -14.57
CA SER A 56 -5.93 -0.65 -15.39
C SER A 56 -6.75 0.39 -14.58
N PRO A 57 -6.79 1.67 -15.01
CA PRO A 57 -7.58 2.70 -14.36
C PRO A 57 -9.05 2.27 -14.11
N PRO A 58 -9.57 2.40 -12.87
CA PRO A 58 -10.97 2.05 -12.57
C PRO A 58 -12.02 2.86 -13.34
N ASN A 59 -11.65 4.00 -13.92
CA ASN A 59 -12.51 4.84 -14.77
C ASN A 59 -13.89 5.17 -14.14
N GLY A 60 -13.88 5.59 -12.87
CA GLY A 60 -15.09 5.94 -12.12
C GLY A 60 -15.83 4.76 -11.48
N LYS A 61 -15.43 3.52 -11.77
CA LYS A 61 -15.89 2.33 -11.05
C LYS A 61 -15.24 2.23 -9.68
N LEU A 62 -15.79 1.39 -8.81
CA LEU A 62 -15.28 1.16 -7.45
C LEU A 62 -15.26 2.43 -6.57
N ALA A 63 -16.08 3.43 -6.88
CA ALA A 63 -16.09 4.73 -6.18
C ALA A 63 -16.41 4.65 -4.68
N HIS A 64 -16.96 3.53 -4.22
CA HIS A 64 -17.32 3.28 -2.82
C HIS A 64 -16.33 2.39 -2.07
N VAL A 65 -15.35 1.77 -2.75
CA VAL A 65 -14.37 0.86 -2.14
C VAL A 65 -13.52 1.61 -1.12
N ARG A 66 -13.51 1.08 0.09
CA ARG A 66 -12.70 1.51 1.24
C ARG A 66 -11.60 0.52 1.55
N GLU A 67 -11.87 -0.77 1.38
CA GLU A 67 -10.93 -1.84 1.68
C GLU A 67 -10.74 -2.76 0.47
N LEU A 68 -9.48 -2.95 0.09
CA LEU A 68 -9.12 -3.76 -1.07
C LEU A 68 -8.03 -4.78 -0.71
N TYR A 69 -8.37 -6.05 -0.89
CA TYR A 69 -7.50 -7.19 -0.56
C TYR A 69 -7.01 -7.85 -1.84
N LEU A 70 -5.71 -7.78 -2.08
CA LEU A 70 -5.07 -8.17 -3.35
C LEU A 70 -3.89 -9.13 -3.16
N SER A 71 -3.77 -9.75 -1.98
CA SER A 71 -2.67 -10.65 -1.67
C SER A 71 -2.52 -11.82 -2.63
N GLY A 72 -1.28 -12.26 -2.87
CA GLY A 72 -0.99 -13.40 -3.73
C GLY A 72 -1.22 -13.16 -5.23
N ASN A 73 -1.26 -11.90 -5.67
CA ASN A 73 -1.30 -11.52 -7.08
C ASN A 73 0.07 -11.02 -7.54
N PRO A 74 0.65 -11.54 -8.64
CA PRO A 74 2.03 -11.27 -9.05
C PRO A 74 2.18 -9.91 -9.77
N PHE A 75 2.00 -8.82 -9.04
CA PHE A 75 2.18 -7.46 -9.59
C PHE A 75 3.63 -7.13 -9.88
N ASN A 76 4.58 -7.59 -9.06
CA ASN A 76 6.04 -7.35 -9.19
C ASN A 76 6.51 -5.88 -9.09
N SER A 77 5.70 -4.90 -9.51
CA SER A 77 6.02 -3.47 -9.44
C SER A 77 4.85 -2.62 -8.92
N TRP A 78 5.15 -1.50 -8.26
CA TRP A 78 4.14 -0.57 -7.77
C TRP A 78 3.35 0.09 -8.91
N GLN A 79 3.97 0.27 -10.09
CA GLN A 79 3.31 0.84 -11.26
C GLN A 79 2.06 0.06 -11.67
N GLU A 80 2.04 -1.25 -11.41
CA GLU A 80 0.92 -2.13 -11.72
C GLU A 80 -0.32 -1.90 -10.85
N VAL A 81 -0.15 -1.29 -9.66
CA VAL A 81 -1.21 -1.01 -8.70
C VAL A 81 -1.49 0.48 -8.50
N ARG A 82 -0.62 1.37 -9.02
CA ARG A 82 -0.72 2.83 -8.80
C ARG A 82 -2.07 3.42 -9.21
N HIS A 83 -2.77 2.82 -10.17
CA HIS A 83 -4.05 3.32 -10.65
C HIS A 83 -5.15 3.29 -9.58
N LEU A 84 -4.95 2.50 -8.51
CA LEU A 84 -5.79 2.50 -7.31
C LEU A 84 -5.69 3.81 -6.50
N ALA A 85 -4.65 4.63 -6.70
CA ALA A 85 -4.49 5.93 -6.04
C ALA A 85 -5.67 6.88 -6.28
N LYS A 86 -6.38 6.69 -7.40
CA LYS A 86 -7.55 7.48 -7.80
C LYS A 86 -8.86 7.05 -7.13
N LEU A 87 -8.85 5.97 -6.33
CA LEU A 87 -10.05 5.52 -5.62
C LEU A 87 -10.34 6.47 -4.45
N PRO A 88 -11.46 7.22 -4.47
CA PRO A 88 -11.65 8.37 -3.60
C PRO A 88 -11.87 8.00 -2.13
N LYS A 89 -12.21 6.74 -1.83
CA LYS A 89 -12.53 6.29 -0.46
C LYS A 89 -11.59 5.20 0.06
N LEU A 90 -10.58 4.80 -0.72
CA LEU A 90 -9.69 3.70 -0.34
C LEU A 90 -8.86 4.10 0.88
N SER A 91 -9.09 3.42 2.00
CA SER A 91 -8.41 3.64 3.29
C SER A 91 -7.57 2.44 3.73
N PHE A 92 -7.85 1.25 3.21
CA PHE A 92 -7.10 0.03 3.49
C PHE A 92 -6.72 -0.70 2.20
N LEU A 93 -5.43 -1.00 2.06
CA LEU A 93 -4.89 -1.74 0.92
C LEU A 93 -3.97 -2.86 1.39
N LEU A 94 -4.31 -4.10 1.02
CA LEU A 94 -3.55 -5.29 1.37
C LEU A 94 -2.92 -5.92 0.12
N LEU A 95 -1.58 -5.89 0.08
CA LEU A 95 -0.73 -6.30 -1.04
C LEU A 95 0.40 -7.23 -0.56
N ASN A 96 0.12 -8.12 0.39
CA ASN A 96 1.13 -9.08 0.82
C ASN A 96 1.36 -10.13 -0.28
N GLU A 97 2.58 -10.64 -0.41
CA GLU A 97 2.91 -11.72 -1.35
C GLU A 97 2.58 -11.34 -2.80
N CYS A 98 2.88 -10.09 -3.19
CA CYS A 98 2.62 -9.56 -4.52
C CYS A 98 3.88 -9.42 -5.40
N GLY A 99 5.04 -9.80 -4.87
CA GLY A 99 6.33 -9.71 -5.57
C GLY A 99 6.86 -8.28 -5.73
N LEU A 100 6.25 -7.28 -5.08
CA LEU A 100 6.60 -5.87 -5.27
C LEU A 100 8.06 -5.61 -4.87
N SER A 101 8.87 -5.09 -5.79
CA SER A 101 10.28 -4.75 -5.53
C SER A 101 10.56 -3.25 -5.45
N ASP A 102 9.58 -2.42 -5.83
CA ASP A 102 9.69 -0.96 -5.86
C ASP A 102 8.43 -0.30 -5.29
N LEU A 103 8.56 0.98 -4.96
CA LEU A 103 7.48 1.82 -4.47
C LEU A 103 7.62 3.21 -5.08
N SER A 104 6.55 3.72 -5.68
CA SER A 104 6.54 5.04 -6.31
C SER A 104 5.22 5.74 -5.99
N VAL A 105 5.22 6.57 -4.95
CA VAL A 105 4.06 7.35 -4.50
C VAL A 105 4.39 8.82 -4.64
N GLU A 106 3.55 9.56 -5.34
CA GLU A 106 3.65 11.02 -5.50
C GLU A 106 2.72 11.77 -4.55
N PHE A 107 2.92 13.09 -4.41
CA PHE A 107 1.97 13.93 -3.67
C PHE A 107 0.59 13.90 -4.35
N GLY A 108 -0.45 13.63 -3.57
CA GLY A 108 -1.83 13.49 -4.08
C GLY A 108 -2.21 12.06 -4.46
N ASP A 109 -1.27 11.10 -4.47
CA ASP A 109 -1.62 9.69 -4.57
C ASP A 109 -2.23 9.19 -3.26
N PHE A 110 -3.26 8.35 -3.36
CA PHE A 110 -3.84 7.62 -2.23
C PHE A 110 -4.19 8.54 -1.03
N GLU A 111 -4.85 9.67 -1.29
CA GLU A 111 -5.11 10.73 -0.29
C GLU A 111 -5.83 10.26 0.99
N ASN A 112 -6.58 9.15 0.89
CA ASN A 112 -7.35 8.58 1.98
C ASN A 112 -6.75 7.30 2.58
N LEU A 113 -5.59 6.84 2.10
CA LEU A 113 -5.01 5.57 2.53
C LEU A 113 -4.42 5.70 3.95
N GLU A 114 -4.98 4.94 4.88
CA GLU A 114 -4.63 4.93 6.31
C GLU A 114 -3.75 3.74 6.67
N LYS A 115 -3.99 2.61 6.00
CA LYS A 115 -3.39 1.31 6.29
C LYS A 115 -2.88 0.64 5.01
N LEU A 116 -1.61 0.26 4.99
CA LEU A 116 -0.98 -0.38 3.84
C LEU A 116 -0.18 -1.61 4.27
N TYR A 117 -0.54 -2.78 3.74
CA TYR A 117 0.09 -4.05 4.11
C TYR A 117 0.90 -4.59 2.92
N LEU A 118 2.21 -4.72 3.12
CA LEU A 118 3.22 -5.06 2.12
C LEU A 118 4.14 -6.20 2.60
N ALA A 119 3.68 -7.06 3.52
CA ALA A 119 4.49 -8.18 3.99
C ALA A 119 4.86 -9.15 2.86
N ARG A 120 6.03 -9.78 2.97
CA ARG A 120 6.46 -10.84 2.04
C ARG A 120 6.46 -10.38 0.56
N ASN A 121 6.96 -9.18 0.31
CA ASN A 121 7.27 -8.71 -1.05
C ASN A 121 8.79 -8.81 -1.29
N ALA A 122 9.28 -8.14 -2.34
CA ALA A 122 10.67 -8.19 -2.78
C ALA A 122 11.45 -6.88 -2.50
N TYR A 123 10.98 -6.05 -1.57
CA TYR A 123 11.68 -4.83 -1.16
C TYR A 123 13.03 -5.15 -0.53
N ALA A 124 14.11 -4.74 -1.19
CA ALA A 124 15.47 -5.12 -0.83
C ALA A 124 16.14 -4.11 0.11
N SER A 125 15.62 -2.89 0.20
CA SER A 125 16.17 -1.83 1.02
C SER A 125 15.11 -1.24 1.95
N VAL A 126 15.54 -0.85 3.14
CA VAL A 126 14.72 -0.01 4.03
C VAL A 126 14.40 1.35 3.41
N ASN A 127 15.19 1.82 2.44
CA ASN A 127 14.90 3.07 1.73
C ASN A 127 13.72 2.96 0.78
N ASP A 128 13.29 1.75 0.41
CA ASP A 128 12.14 1.54 -0.47
C ASP A 128 10.83 2.05 0.15
N VAL A 129 10.79 2.25 1.47
CA VAL A 129 9.62 2.84 2.16
C VAL A 129 9.54 4.36 2.06
N ASN A 130 10.63 5.06 1.66
CA ASN A 130 10.69 6.52 1.70
C ASN A 130 9.52 7.24 1.00
N PRO A 131 9.02 6.80 -0.17
CA PRO A 131 7.91 7.48 -0.84
C PRO A 131 6.59 7.42 -0.06
N LEU A 132 6.45 6.52 0.94
CA LEU A 132 5.29 6.47 1.82
C LEU A 132 5.09 7.75 2.64
N ASN A 133 6.11 8.60 2.79
CA ASN A 133 5.96 9.92 3.42
C ASN A 133 5.02 10.88 2.66
N ASN A 134 4.80 10.62 1.37
CA ASN A 134 3.87 11.39 0.54
C ASN A 134 2.40 11.02 0.83
N LEU A 135 2.14 9.92 1.56
CA LEU A 135 0.80 9.54 1.98
C LEU A 135 0.38 10.35 3.21
N PRO A 136 -0.63 11.23 3.11
CA PRO A 136 -0.94 12.18 4.18
C PRO A 136 -1.62 11.53 5.39
N LYS A 137 -2.29 10.38 5.20
CA LYS A 137 -3.07 9.70 6.23
C LYS A 137 -2.50 8.35 6.68
N LEU A 138 -1.41 7.88 6.05
CA LEU A 138 -0.84 6.58 6.39
C LEU A 138 -0.35 6.58 7.84
N HIS A 139 -0.93 5.70 8.66
CA HIS A 139 -0.56 5.55 10.07
C HIS A 139 -0.30 4.10 10.48
N GLU A 140 -0.63 3.13 9.63
CA GLU A 140 -0.33 1.71 9.88
C GLU A 140 0.31 1.07 8.65
N LEU A 141 1.47 0.45 8.87
CA LEU A 141 2.24 -0.25 7.85
C LEU A 141 2.57 -1.67 8.34
N ILE A 142 2.40 -2.65 7.46
CA ILE A 142 2.99 -3.98 7.63
C ILE A 142 4.03 -4.16 6.54
N PHE A 143 5.30 -4.35 6.91
CA PHE A 143 6.43 -4.43 5.99
C PHE A 143 7.37 -5.61 6.29
N ARG A 144 7.12 -6.39 7.34
CA ARG A 144 7.89 -7.58 7.70
C ARG A 144 8.05 -8.59 6.56
N LYS A 145 9.11 -9.39 6.66
CA LYS A 145 9.43 -10.48 5.72
C LYS A 145 9.72 -10.01 4.29
N ASN A 146 10.18 -8.77 4.15
CA ASN A 146 10.83 -8.28 2.93
C ASN A 146 12.35 -8.49 3.02
N PRO A 147 13.06 -8.67 1.89
CA PRO A 147 14.52 -8.82 1.88
C PRO A 147 15.30 -7.69 2.55
N ALA A 148 14.71 -6.50 2.74
CA ALA A 148 15.24 -5.42 3.56
C ALA A 148 15.64 -5.87 4.99
N TYR A 149 14.99 -6.90 5.52
CA TYR A 149 15.30 -7.49 6.83
C TYR A 149 16.43 -8.55 6.81
N ASN A 150 17.00 -8.88 5.66
CA ASN A 150 17.97 -9.98 5.55
C ASN A 150 19.39 -9.58 5.99
N HIS A 151 19.72 -8.30 5.93
CA HIS A 151 21.08 -7.80 6.15
C HIS A 151 21.30 -7.20 7.54
N ASP A 152 20.21 -6.85 8.22
CA ASP A 152 20.21 -6.17 9.51
C ASP A 152 19.30 -6.88 10.50
N ARG A 153 19.46 -6.55 11.79
CA ARG A 153 18.54 -7.05 12.82
C ARG A 153 17.14 -6.50 12.58
N TYR A 154 16.15 -7.26 13.02
CA TYR A 154 14.74 -6.88 12.91
C TYR A 154 14.49 -5.50 13.53
N GLU A 155 15.03 -5.27 14.72
CA GLU A 155 14.89 -4.02 15.48
C GLU A 155 15.51 -2.84 14.72
N THR A 156 16.70 -3.02 14.15
CA THR A 156 17.38 -1.97 13.36
C THR A 156 16.51 -1.51 12.18
N VAL A 157 15.99 -2.45 11.39
CA VAL A 157 15.14 -2.11 10.23
C VAL A 157 13.81 -1.51 10.69
N HIS A 158 13.22 -2.04 11.76
CA HIS A 158 11.97 -1.55 12.34
C HIS A 158 12.11 -0.09 12.80
N ASP A 159 13.15 0.22 13.57
CA ASP A 159 13.46 1.58 14.05
C ASP A 159 13.77 2.52 12.88
N MET A 160 14.54 2.07 11.88
CA MET A 160 14.80 2.87 10.68
C MET A 160 13.51 3.25 9.93
N ILE A 161 12.53 2.34 9.84
CA ILE A 161 11.23 2.65 9.22
C ILE A 161 10.46 3.65 10.08
N ILE A 162 10.46 3.50 11.41
CA ILE A 162 9.82 4.45 12.34
C ILE A 162 10.40 5.86 12.15
N ALA A 163 11.73 5.98 12.12
CA ALA A 163 12.43 7.24 11.94
C ALA A 163 12.16 7.86 10.57
N LYS A 164 12.07 7.03 9.51
CA LYS A 164 11.83 7.49 8.14
C LYS A 164 10.39 7.92 7.90
N ILE A 165 9.40 7.23 8.48
CA ILE A 165 7.97 7.48 8.20
C ILE A 165 7.29 8.18 9.37
N LYS A 166 7.22 9.51 9.27
CA LYS A 166 6.83 10.42 10.36
C LYS A 166 5.45 10.14 10.97
N ARG A 167 4.50 9.65 10.16
CA ARG A 167 3.08 9.53 10.54
C ARG A 167 2.70 8.17 11.11
N LEU A 168 3.62 7.18 11.11
CA LEU A 168 3.30 5.85 11.60
C LEU A 168 2.95 5.85 13.09
N LYS A 169 1.81 5.24 13.39
CA LYS A 169 1.36 4.90 14.74
C LYS A 169 1.50 3.40 15.02
N ARG A 170 1.53 2.58 13.96
CA ARG A 170 1.73 1.13 14.07
C ARG A 170 2.61 0.62 12.94
N LEU A 171 3.62 -0.17 13.28
CA LEU A 171 4.51 -0.85 12.34
C LEU A 171 4.60 -2.33 12.70
N ASP A 172 4.28 -3.20 11.73
CA ASP A 172 4.33 -4.65 11.91
C ASP A 172 3.52 -5.15 13.12
N ARG A 173 2.37 -4.51 13.35
CA ARG A 173 1.40 -4.74 14.44
C ARG A 173 1.83 -4.21 15.81
N LEU A 174 3.04 -3.70 15.94
CA LEU A 174 3.50 -3.01 17.14
C LEU A 174 3.04 -1.55 17.11
N GLU A 175 2.63 -1.03 18.26
CA GLU A 175 2.37 0.40 18.42
C GLU A 175 3.69 1.17 18.43
N VAL A 176 3.68 2.36 17.85
CA VAL A 176 4.83 3.28 17.84
C VAL A 176 4.53 4.39 18.82
N GLY A 177 5.04 4.25 20.03
CA GLY A 177 4.94 5.28 21.07
C GLY A 177 5.81 6.50 20.76
N GLN A 178 5.57 7.59 21.48
CA GLN A 178 6.40 8.80 21.35
C GLN A 178 7.86 8.54 21.73
N GLN A 179 8.09 7.73 22.76
CA GLN A 179 9.43 7.37 23.20
C GLN A 179 10.16 6.49 22.18
N ASP A 180 9.48 5.50 21.61
CA ASP A 180 10.04 4.62 20.58
C ASP A 180 10.48 5.43 19.37
N ARG A 181 9.61 6.35 18.91
CA ARG A 181 9.91 7.27 17.82
C ARG A 181 11.10 8.16 18.11
N PHE A 182 11.14 8.78 19.29
CA PHE A 182 12.26 9.64 19.69
C PHE A 182 13.58 8.86 19.67
N THR A 183 13.60 7.65 20.24
CA THR A 183 14.80 6.80 20.25
C THR A 183 15.22 6.45 18.84
N ALA A 184 14.30 5.97 18.00
CA ALA A 184 14.57 5.61 16.60
C ALA A 184 15.13 6.79 15.78
N GLU A 185 14.53 7.97 15.91
CA GLU A 185 14.99 9.19 15.23
C GLU A 185 16.38 9.63 15.72
N MET A 186 16.64 9.57 17.03
CA MET A 186 17.95 9.89 17.60
C MET A 186 19.04 8.92 17.15
N ASP A 187 18.77 7.62 17.14
CA ASP A 187 19.72 6.60 16.70
C ASP A 187 19.98 6.73 15.19
N TYR A 188 18.95 7.03 14.39
CA TYR A 188 19.12 7.35 12.98
C TYR A 188 20.04 8.57 12.77
N LEU A 189 19.82 9.65 13.51
CA LEU A 189 20.66 10.86 13.41
C LEU A 189 22.11 10.61 13.86
N ARG A 190 22.34 9.77 14.88
CA ARG A 190 23.71 9.43 15.30
C ARG A 190 24.44 8.62 14.24
N ASN A 191 23.76 7.67 13.61
CA ASN A 191 24.39 6.76 12.64
C ASN A 191 24.58 7.40 11.26
N PHE A 192 23.65 8.26 10.82
CA PHE A 192 23.63 8.80 9.46
C PHE A 192 23.76 10.33 9.39
N GLY A 193 23.70 11.03 10.52
CA GLY A 193 23.73 12.51 10.54
C GLY A 193 25.07 13.11 10.14
N LEU A 194 26.18 12.41 10.37
CA LEU A 194 27.51 12.85 9.92
C LEU A 194 27.63 12.76 8.39
N GLU A 195 27.30 11.61 7.81
CA GLU A 195 27.28 11.42 6.35
C GLU A 195 26.32 12.41 5.65
N TRP A 196 25.17 12.69 6.26
CA TRP A 196 24.22 13.69 5.76
C TRP A 196 24.80 15.11 5.78
N ARG A 197 25.52 15.49 6.84
CA ARG A 197 26.21 16.79 6.91
C ARG A 197 27.33 16.90 5.89
N GLU A 198 28.11 15.83 5.72
CA GLU A 198 29.20 15.77 4.74
C GLU A 198 28.69 15.80 3.29
N SER A 199 27.48 15.28 3.04
CA SER A 199 26.81 15.31 1.73
C SER A 199 26.08 16.63 1.42
N GLY A 200 26.28 17.68 2.22
CA GLY A 200 25.79 19.04 1.94
C GLY A 200 24.55 19.48 2.73
N GLY A 201 23.92 18.58 3.49
CA GLY A 201 22.78 18.87 4.37
C GLY A 201 21.61 19.63 3.72
N HIS A 202 20.62 20.03 4.53
CA HIS A 202 19.71 21.11 4.18
C HIS A 202 20.41 22.41 4.58
N GLN A 203 20.73 23.26 3.60
CA GLN A 203 21.09 24.64 3.90
C GLN A 203 19.82 25.32 4.46
N ASP A 204 19.90 25.86 5.68
CA ASP A 204 18.85 26.71 6.20
C ASP A 204 18.58 27.83 5.18
N PRO A 205 17.31 28.15 4.86
CA PRO A 205 17.02 29.29 4.01
C PRO A 205 17.64 30.52 4.66
N GLN A 206 18.50 31.23 3.91
CA GLN A 206 19.16 32.40 4.44
C GLN A 206 18.10 33.37 5.00
N PRO A 207 18.31 33.91 6.21
CA PRO A 207 17.39 34.89 6.76
C PRO A 207 17.32 36.08 5.79
N LYS A 208 16.09 36.42 5.38
CA LYS A 208 15.79 37.60 4.57
C LYS A 208 16.14 38.89 5.31
#